data_AF-A0A3M1LJX3-F1
#
_entry.id   AF-A0A3M1LJX3-F1
#
_cell.length_a   1.000
_cell.length_b   1.000
_cell.length_c   1.000
_cell.angle_alpha   90.00
_cell.angle_beta   90.00
_cell.angle_gamma   90.00
#
_symmetry.space_group_name_H-M   'P 1'
#
loop_
_entity.id
_entity.type
_entity.pdbx_description
1 polymer ?
#
loop_
_entity_poly.entity_id
_entity_poly.type
_entity_poly.pdbx_seq_one_letter_code
_entity_poly.pdbx_strand_id
1 'polypeptide(L)'
;LLEYMAIAAGFRGRGIGSALLRHILDTLRLTEHISGLILEVEPKEQGTQEEKALRKRRIQFYRKNGAHLVECAPRYRMPNLAGYGDVEMRLMWLPLREKDITLSGRKLRDCIIKIYRYCYSRSSDDPLLQTVLKDLAC
;
A
#
# COMPACT_ATOMS: atom_id res chain seq x y z
N LEU A 1 -1.12 -1.60 -7.79
CA LEU A 1 -0.28 -1.12 -6.67
C LEU A 1 0.37 0.17 -7.13
N LEU A 2 0.45 1.21 -6.30
CA LEU A 2 1.39 2.32 -6.53
C LEU A 2 2.68 1.97 -5.79
N GLU A 3 3.68 1.49 -6.53
CA GLU A 3 4.92 0.94 -5.95
C GLU A 3 5.81 2.01 -5.32
N TYR A 4 6.06 3.10 -6.06
CA TYR A 4 6.96 4.15 -5.60
C TYR A 4 6.49 5.53 -6.03
N MET A 5 6.58 6.48 -5.10
CA MET A 5 6.39 7.91 -5.37
C MET A 5 7.32 8.70 -4.45
N ALA A 6 8.14 9.58 -5.03
CA ALA A 6 9.09 10.39 -4.29
C ALA A 6 9.06 11.85 -4.71
N ILE A 7 9.28 12.72 -3.72
CA ILE A 7 9.55 14.15 -3.92
C ILE A 7 10.99 14.42 -3.49
N ALA A 8 11.75 15.07 -4.37
CA ALA A 8 13.11 15.51 -4.09
C ALA A 8 13.16 16.34 -2.80
N ALA A 9 14.21 16.14 -1.99
CA ALA A 9 14.27 16.63 -0.61
C ALA A 9 13.99 18.14 -0.49
N GLY A 10 14.59 18.97 -1.35
CA GLY A 10 14.40 20.42 -1.37
C GLY A 10 12.98 20.91 -1.72
N PHE A 11 12.13 20.01 -2.23
CA PHE A 11 10.76 20.31 -2.66
C PHE A 11 9.69 19.73 -1.73
N ARG A 12 10.09 19.02 -0.66
CA ARG A 12 9.16 18.46 0.32
C ARG A 12 8.47 19.56 1.12
N GLY A 13 7.29 19.25 1.67
CA GLY A 13 6.52 20.21 2.50
C GLY A 13 5.76 21.29 1.72
N ARG A 14 5.91 21.38 0.38
CA ARG A 14 5.29 22.41 -0.46
C ARG A 14 3.97 22.00 -1.13
N GLY A 15 3.34 20.92 -0.65
CA GLY A 15 2.11 20.38 -1.26
C GLY A 15 2.30 19.60 -2.56
N ILE A 16 3.50 19.59 -3.16
CA ILE A 16 3.80 18.95 -4.45
C ILE A 16 3.40 17.46 -4.48
N GLY A 17 3.73 16.69 -3.43
CA GLY A 17 3.35 15.27 -3.37
C GLY A 17 1.83 15.06 -3.38
N SER A 18 1.06 15.93 -2.74
CA SER A 18 -0.41 15.87 -2.77
C SER A 18 -0.96 16.28 -4.14
N ALA A 19 -0.35 17.27 -4.79
CA ALA A 19 -0.73 17.67 -6.15
C ALA A 19 -0.44 16.53 -7.15
N LEU A 20 0.73 15.90 -7.06
CA LEU A 20 1.10 14.75 -7.90
C LEU A 20 0.14 13.56 -7.68
N LEU A 21 -0.11 13.18 -6.42
CA LEU A 21 -1.04 12.09 -6.12
C LEU A 21 -2.45 12.40 -6.64
N ARG A 22 -2.93 13.64 -6.47
CA ARG A 22 -4.23 14.06 -7.00
C ARG A 22 -4.29 13.93 -8.51
N HIS A 23 -3.26 14.39 -9.22
CA HIS A 23 -3.18 14.25 -10.67
C HIS A 23 -3.24 12.78 -11.12
N ILE A 24 -2.53 11.88 -10.41
CA ILE A 24 -2.63 10.42 -10.66
C ILE A 24 -4.07 9.94 -10.47
N LEU A 25 -4.74 10.32 -9.37
CA LEU A 25 -6.13 9.91 -9.12
C LEU A 25 -7.09 10.45 -10.18
N ASP A 26 -6.93 11.70 -10.61
CA ASP A 26 -7.76 12.33 -11.64
C ASP A 26 -7.63 11.60 -12.98
N THR A 27 -6.41 11.22 -13.36
CA THR A 27 -6.16 10.40 -14.56
C THR A 27 -6.82 9.01 -14.44
N LEU A 28 -6.71 8.36 -13.28
CA LEU A 28 -7.28 7.01 -13.08
C LEU A 28 -8.81 7.02 -13.02
N ARG A 29 -9.44 8.14 -12.63
CA ARG A 29 -10.91 8.28 -12.60
C ARG A 29 -11.54 8.19 -13.98
N LEU A 30 -10.79 8.55 -15.02
CA LEU A 30 -11.21 8.45 -16.43
C LEU A 30 -11.32 6.98 -16.90
N THR A 31 -10.77 6.04 -16.13
CA THR A 31 -10.85 4.60 -16.43
C THR A 31 -11.96 3.95 -15.59
N GLU A 32 -12.97 3.37 -16.25
CA GLU A 32 -14.15 2.83 -15.56
C GLU A 32 -13.82 1.69 -14.59
N HIS A 33 -12.89 0.81 -14.96
CA HIS A 33 -12.59 -0.42 -14.23
C HIS A 33 -11.61 -0.27 -13.05
N ILE A 34 -11.11 0.94 -12.76
CA ILE A 34 -10.21 1.17 -11.63
C ILE A 34 -11.01 1.69 -10.45
N SER A 35 -10.98 0.95 -9.33
CA SER A 35 -11.71 1.36 -8.11
C SER A 35 -10.88 2.17 -7.12
N GLY A 36 -9.55 2.11 -7.20
CA GLY A 36 -8.66 2.67 -6.20
C GLY A 36 -7.21 2.22 -6.34
N LEU A 37 -6.37 2.74 -5.46
CA LEU A 37 -4.96 2.40 -5.33
C LEU A 37 -4.70 1.64 -4.03
N ILE A 38 -3.91 0.58 -4.13
CA ILE A 38 -3.27 -0.08 -2.98
C ILE A 38 -1.90 0.53 -2.80
N LEU A 39 -1.50 0.69 -1.55
CA LEU A 39 -0.23 1.23 -1.11
C LEU A 39 0.38 0.30 -0.07
N GLU A 40 1.68 0.05 -0.17
CA GLU A 40 2.46 -0.65 0.84
C GLU A 40 3.25 0.37 1.66
N VAL A 41 3.09 0.34 2.97
CA VAL A 41 3.79 1.23 3.89
C VAL A 41 4.37 0.44 5.06
N GLU A 42 5.57 0.82 5.49
CA GLU A 42 6.20 0.19 6.64
C GLU A 42 5.44 0.53 7.94
N PRO A 43 5.33 -0.40 8.91
CA PRO A 43 4.75 -0.13 10.22
C PRO A 43 5.47 1.03 10.93
N LYS A 44 4.73 2.02 11.43
CA LYS A 44 5.30 3.22 12.07
C LYS A 44 5.90 2.94 13.46
N GLU A 45 5.64 1.76 14.02
CA GLU A 45 6.04 1.32 15.36
C GLU A 45 7.45 0.70 15.40
N GLN A 46 8.06 0.43 14.24
CA GLN A 46 9.35 -0.25 14.10
C GLN A 46 10.47 0.70 13.68
N GLY A 47 11.73 0.35 13.98
CA GLY A 47 12.93 1.10 13.56
C GLY A 47 13.48 2.09 14.59
N THR A 48 14.43 2.93 14.16
CA THR A 48 14.95 4.07 14.95
C THR A 48 13.89 5.16 15.10
N GLN A 49 14.14 6.17 15.95
CA GLN A 49 13.19 7.28 16.12
C GLN A 49 12.99 8.08 14.82
N GLU A 50 14.05 8.26 14.04
CA GLU A 50 14.03 8.93 12.75
C GLU A 50 13.21 8.14 11.72
N GLU A 51 13.39 6.82 11.68
CA GLU A 51 12.62 5.92 10.81
C GLU A 51 11.14 5.93 11.18
N LYS A 52 10.82 5.80 12.47
CA LYS A 52 9.44 5.90 12.98
C LYS A 52 8.80 7.23 12.59
N ALA A 53 9.51 8.34 12.74
CA ALA A 53 9.03 9.66 12.35
C ALA A 53 8.82 9.77 10.83
N LEU A 54 9.69 9.18 10.01
CA LEU A 54 9.52 9.14 8.55
C LEU A 54 8.32 8.27 8.13
N ARG A 55 8.17 7.07 8.69
CA ARG A 55 7.08 6.14 8.43
C ARG A 55 5.73 6.73 8.85
N LYS A 56 5.66 7.37 10.03
CA LYS A 56 4.48 8.12 10.49
C LYS A 56 4.09 9.23 9.51
N ARG A 57 5.07 10.02 9.03
CA ARG A 57 4.82 11.05 8.01
C ARG A 57 4.28 10.47 6.71
N ARG A 58 4.77 9.30 6.27
CA ARG A 58 4.28 8.61 5.06
C ARG A 58 2.82 8.16 5.22
N ILE A 59 2.48 7.52 6.34
CA ILE A 59 1.10 7.10 6.62
C ILE A 59 0.18 8.32 6.70
N GLN A 60 0.59 9.38 7.41
CA GLN A 60 -0.21 10.61 7.52
C GLN A 60 -0.39 11.28 6.15
N PHE A 61 0.63 11.26 5.29
CA PHE A 61 0.54 11.75 3.92
C PHE A 61 -0.53 11.01 3.12
N TYR A 62 -0.63 9.69 3.19
CA TYR A 62 -1.68 8.97 2.47
C TYR A 62 -3.06 9.18 3.11
N ARG A 63 -3.14 9.19 4.45
CA ARG A 63 -4.40 9.46 5.18
C ARG A 63 -5.01 10.81 4.82
N LYS A 64 -4.22 11.89 4.83
CA LYS A 64 -4.73 13.23 4.45
C LYS A 64 -5.21 13.31 3.00
N ASN A 65 -4.75 12.41 2.13
CA ASN A 65 -5.19 12.32 0.74
C ASN A 65 -6.34 11.30 0.55
N GLY A 66 -6.93 10.78 1.63
CA GLY A 66 -8.12 9.94 1.60
C GLY A 66 -7.87 8.43 1.73
N ALA A 67 -6.63 8.00 1.98
CA ALA A 67 -6.33 6.58 2.14
C ALA A 67 -6.65 6.09 3.57
N HIS A 68 -7.11 4.86 3.70
CA HIS A 68 -7.32 4.20 4.99
C HIS A 68 -6.54 2.88 5.07
N LEU A 69 -6.33 2.38 6.29
CA LEU A 69 -5.67 1.08 6.49
C LEU A 69 -6.62 -0.04 6.04
N VAL A 70 -6.05 -1.08 5.44
CA VAL A 70 -6.78 -2.30 5.11
C VAL A 70 -6.76 -3.22 6.34
N GLU A 71 -7.74 -3.04 7.23
CA GLU A 71 -7.81 -3.76 8.51
C GLU A 71 -7.95 -5.29 8.33
N CYS A 72 -8.49 -5.73 7.18
CA CYS A 72 -8.58 -7.15 6.81
C CYS A 72 -7.22 -7.84 6.60
N ALA A 73 -6.13 -7.10 6.42
CA ALA A 73 -4.79 -7.65 6.25
C ALA A 73 -3.85 -7.19 7.38
N PRO A 74 -4.13 -7.54 8.65
CA PRO A 74 -3.44 -6.97 9.81
C PRO A 74 -1.99 -7.44 9.94
N ARG A 75 -1.62 -8.54 9.26
CA ARG A 75 -0.30 -9.17 9.28
C ARG A 75 0.29 -9.28 7.88
N TYR A 76 -0.01 -8.32 7.00
CA TYR A 76 0.57 -8.30 5.65
C TYR A 76 2.10 -8.26 5.71
N ARG A 77 2.74 -9.03 4.84
CA ARG A 77 4.20 -9.10 4.70
C ARG A 77 4.54 -9.13 3.22
N MET A 78 5.73 -8.70 2.86
CA MET A 78 6.27 -8.84 1.51
C MET A 78 7.57 -9.64 1.55
N PRO A 79 7.99 -10.30 0.46
CA PRO A 79 9.33 -10.87 0.37
C PRO A 79 10.40 -9.81 0.63
N ASN A 80 11.46 -10.18 1.34
CA ASN A 80 12.60 -9.29 1.50
C ASN A 80 13.36 -9.21 0.17
N LEU A 81 13.26 -8.07 -0.52
CA LEU A 81 13.90 -7.88 -1.83
C LEU A 81 15.42 -7.64 -1.72
N ALA A 82 15.93 -7.37 -0.52
CA ALA A 82 17.36 -7.12 -0.27
C ALA A 82 18.09 -8.33 0.32
N GLY A 83 17.40 -9.46 0.54
CA GLY A 83 18.01 -10.62 1.17
C GLY A 83 17.03 -11.75 1.42
N TYR A 84 17.26 -12.51 2.50
CA TYR A 84 16.39 -13.62 2.88
C TYR A 84 15.25 -13.17 3.79
N GLY A 85 14.18 -13.97 3.79
CA GLY A 85 13.01 -13.77 4.62
C GLY A 85 11.99 -12.79 4.03
N ASP A 86 11.29 -12.09 4.91
CA ASP A 86 10.17 -11.23 4.59
C ASP A 86 10.16 -9.98 5.48
N VAL A 87 9.41 -8.98 5.07
CA VAL A 87 9.32 -7.68 5.74
C VAL A 87 7.87 -7.41 6.07
N GLU A 88 7.59 -7.06 7.33
CA GLU A 88 6.25 -6.63 7.74
C GLU A 88 5.90 -5.30 7.06
N MET A 89 4.71 -5.26 6.46
CA MET A 89 4.17 -4.09 5.79
C MET A 89 2.72 -3.88 6.23
N ARG A 90 2.19 -2.69 5.98
CA ARG A 90 0.77 -2.38 6.10
C ARG A 90 0.23 -2.04 4.72
N LEU A 91 -0.95 -2.56 4.41
CA LEU A 91 -1.69 -2.14 3.23
C LEU A 91 -2.55 -0.93 3.56
N MET A 92 -2.51 0.08 2.70
CA MET A 92 -3.49 1.16 2.68
C MET A 92 -4.27 1.12 1.37
N TRP A 93 -5.55 1.46 1.44
CA TRP A 93 -6.45 1.60 0.31
C TRP A 93 -6.85 3.05 0.12
N LEU A 94 -6.72 3.53 -1.12
CA LEU A 94 -7.11 4.88 -1.54
C LEU A 94 -8.19 4.75 -2.64
N PRO A 95 -9.49 4.83 -2.28
CA PRO A 95 -10.56 4.71 -3.25
C PRO A 95 -10.60 5.90 -4.21
N LEU A 96 -10.99 5.65 -5.47
CA LEU A 96 -11.09 6.72 -6.49
C LEU A 96 -12.41 7.50 -6.42
N ARG A 97 -13.50 6.82 -6.06
CA ARG A 97 -14.88 7.34 -6.12
C ARG A 97 -15.50 7.42 -4.72
N GLU A 98 -15.92 6.29 -4.17
CA GLU A 98 -16.58 6.23 -2.86
C GLU A 98 -15.57 6.08 -1.73
N LYS A 99 -15.51 7.06 -0.82
CA LYS A 99 -14.50 7.14 0.24
C LYS A 99 -14.64 6.06 1.31
N ASP A 100 -15.86 5.57 1.52
CA ASP A 100 -16.18 4.61 2.59
C ASP A 100 -16.10 3.14 2.12
N ILE A 101 -15.80 2.90 0.84
CA ILE A 101 -15.53 1.55 0.35
C ILE A 101 -14.18 1.08 0.88
N THR A 102 -14.23 0.05 1.73
CA THR A 102 -13.05 -0.67 2.20
C THR A 102 -12.65 -1.76 1.21
N LEU A 103 -11.35 -2.05 1.13
CA LEU A 103 -10.84 -3.18 0.36
C LEU A 103 -10.84 -4.43 1.26
N SER A 104 -11.68 -5.42 0.93
CA SER A 104 -11.86 -6.63 1.74
C SER A 104 -12.23 -7.86 0.90
N GLY A 105 -12.32 -9.02 1.56
CA GLY A 105 -12.78 -10.30 1.01
C GLY A 105 -12.04 -10.73 -0.25
N ARG A 106 -12.80 -11.27 -1.22
CA ARG A 106 -12.26 -11.77 -2.50
C ARG A 106 -11.45 -10.72 -3.25
N LYS A 107 -11.91 -9.45 -3.26
CA LYS A 107 -11.21 -8.38 -3.98
C LYS A 107 -9.83 -8.12 -3.39
N LEU A 108 -9.72 -8.08 -2.06
CA LEU A 108 -8.43 -7.96 -1.37
C LEU A 108 -7.53 -9.16 -1.67
N ARG A 109 -8.08 -10.37 -1.55
CA ARG A 109 -7.35 -11.62 -1.85
C ARG A 109 -6.75 -11.60 -3.26
N ASP A 110 -7.56 -11.28 -4.26
CA ASP A 110 -7.14 -11.20 -5.66
C ASP A 110 -6.08 -10.12 -5.87
N CYS A 111 -6.20 -8.98 -5.19
CA CYS A 111 -5.19 -7.93 -5.23
C CYS A 111 -3.85 -8.40 -4.66
N ILE A 112 -3.84 -9.07 -3.52
CA ILE A 112 -2.62 -9.59 -2.89
C ILE A 112 -1.94 -10.63 -3.79
N ILE A 113 -2.71 -11.58 -4.36
CA ILE A 113 -2.19 -12.55 -5.32
C ILE A 113 -1.52 -11.85 -6.51
N LYS A 114 -2.17 -10.81 -7.05
CA LYS A 114 -1.62 -10.03 -8.17
C LYS A 114 -0.37 -9.24 -7.77
N ILE A 115 -0.30 -8.68 -6.56
CA ILE A 115 0.90 -8.01 -6.05
C ILE A 115 2.06 -9.02 -6.00
N TYR A 116 1.85 -10.17 -5.37
CA TYR A 116 2.88 -11.21 -5.28
C TYR A 116 3.35 -11.68 -6.66
N ARG A 117 2.42 -11.91 -7.59
CA ARG A 117 2.75 -12.34 -8.94
C ARG A 117 3.51 -11.29 -9.74
N TYR A 118 2.99 -10.06 -9.79
CA TYR A 118 3.47 -9.06 -10.74
C TYR A 118 4.55 -8.15 -10.17
N CYS A 119 4.54 -7.87 -8.86
CA CYS A 119 5.53 -7.00 -8.21
C CYS A 119 6.69 -7.81 -7.63
N TYR A 120 6.42 -9.03 -7.14
CA TYR A 120 7.44 -9.86 -6.48
C TYR A 120 7.83 -11.12 -7.26
N SER A 121 7.27 -11.34 -8.45
CA SER A 121 7.51 -12.52 -9.28
C SER A 121 7.32 -13.86 -8.55
N ARG A 122 6.36 -13.92 -7.61
CA ARG A 122 6.03 -15.11 -6.84
C ARG A 122 4.85 -15.87 -7.45
N SER A 123 4.91 -17.20 -7.42
CA SER A 123 3.82 -18.04 -7.90
C SER A 123 2.65 -18.06 -6.89
N SER A 124 1.51 -18.63 -7.30
CA SER A 124 0.39 -18.87 -6.40
C SER A 124 0.74 -19.80 -5.25
N ASP A 125 1.73 -20.68 -5.42
CA ASP A 125 2.12 -21.70 -4.43
C ASP A 125 3.21 -21.20 -3.48
N ASP A 126 3.60 -19.92 -3.56
CA ASP A 126 4.59 -19.32 -2.67
C ASP A 126 4.14 -19.44 -1.20
N PRO A 127 4.96 -20.03 -0.30
CA PRO A 127 4.56 -20.25 1.09
C PRO A 127 4.24 -18.97 1.86
N LEU A 128 4.94 -17.87 1.55
CA LEU A 128 4.68 -16.58 2.18
C LEU A 128 3.35 -16.01 1.70
N LEU A 129 3.05 -16.10 0.40
CA LEU A 129 1.72 -15.74 -0.13
C LEU A 129 0.62 -16.52 0.58
N GLN A 130 0.74 -17.85 0.66
CA GLN A 130 -0.26 -18.70 1.31
C GLN A 130 -0.46 -18.31 2.78
N THR A 131 0.62 -17.99 3.49
CA THR A 131 0.56 -17.49 4.87
C THR A 131 -0.19 -16.16 4.95
N VAL A 132 0.15 -15.18 4.11
CA VAL A 132 -0.54 -13.88 4.08
C VAL A 132 -2.03 -14.03 3.75
N LEU A 133 -2.39 -14.92 2.82
CA LEU A 133 -3.78 -15.16 2.46
C LEU A 133 -4.58 -15.87 3.57
N LYS A 134 -3.91 -16.70 4.39
CA LYS A 134 -4.53 -17.38 5.54
C LYS A 134 -4.74 -16.43 6.72
N ASP A 135 -3.85 -15.45 6.87
CA ASP A 135 -3.88 -14.45 7.95
C ASP A 135 -4.86 -13.29 7.69
N LEU A 136 -5.57 -13.30 6.56
CA LEU A 136 -6.63 -12.33 6.31
C LEU A 136 -7.77 -12.53 7.33
N ALA A 137 -8.25 -11.42 7.89
CA ALA A 137 -9.37 -11.42 8.84
C ALA A 137 -10.74 -11.37 8.15
N CYS A 138 -10.74 -11.57 6.82
CA CYS A 138 -11.87 -11.71 5.91
C CYS A 138 -11.37 -12.48 4.66
#